data_AF-A0A1M6TZ89-F1
#
_entry.id   AF-A0A1M6TZ89-F1
#
_cell.length_a   1.000
_cell.length_b   1.000
_cell.length_c   1.000
_cell.angle_alpha   90.00
_cell.angle_beta   90.00
_cell.angle_gamma   90.00
#
_symmetry.space_group_name_H-M   'P 1'
#
loop_
_entity.id
_entity.type
_entity.pdbx_description
1 polymer ?
#
loop_
_entity_poly.entity_id
_entity_poly.type
_entity_poly.pdbx_seq_one_letter_code
_entity_poly.pdbx_strand_id
1 'polypeptide(L)'
;MAADYATLKKGGWMRQKQKNNFSLRVRVVGGNLTATQLAKIAEVAEKYGEGYAHLTSRQSVEIPFIKLENVDDVKSALAEGGVEPGVCGPRVRTITACQGEAVCPSGCIDTYAIAKELDDRYFARELPHKFKFGVTGCQNNCLKAEENDVGIKGAIKVKWLESACIGCGVCAKACRRNAIRIENKKVIFDESQCNFCGRCYKSCPTDAWEATHGYIVSFGGLFGNSINKGETIIPFVEDKQKLLEICDAAISFFAENANPGERFKFTIDRIGHDVFAQKIKDAYNSAP
;
A
#
# COMPACT_ATOMS: atom_id res chain seq x y z
N MET A 1 11.75 -35.45 13.62
CA MET A 1 12.14 -34.13 14.17
C MET A 1 10.88 -33.34 14.47
N ALA A 2 10.76 -32.73 15.65
CA ALA A 2 9.60 -31.88 15.94
C ALA A 2 9.64 -30.67 15.00
N ALA A 3 8.60 -30.48 14.18
CA ALA A 3 8.54 -29.33 13.28
C ALA A 3 8.51 -28.04 14.07
N ASP A 4 9.42 -27.11 13.74
CA ASP A 4 9.40 -25.76 14.29
C ASP A 4 8.27 -24.95 13.64
N TYR A 5 7.08 -25.08 14.22
CA TYR A 5 5.87 -24.38 13.78
C TYR A 5 6.02 -22.86 13.82
N ALA A 6 6.86 -22.31 14.72
CA ALA A 6 7.08 -20.88 14.80
C ALA A 6 7.84 -20.40 13.57
N THR A 7 8.91 -21.10 13.19
CA THR A 7 9.70 -20.82 11.98
C THR A 7 8.88 -21.01 10.70
N LEU A 8 8.06 -22.06 10.61
CA LEU A 8 7.13 -22.25 9.49
C LEU A 8 6.14 -21.09 9.37
N LYS A 9 5.53 -20.66 10.48
CA LYS A 9 4.66 -19.49 10.50
C LYS A 9 5.39 -18.23 10.06
N LYS A 10 6.69 -18.09 10.37
CA LYS A 10 7.48 -16.98 9.83
C LYS A 10 7.52 -17.04 8.29
N GLY A 11 7.75 -18.20 7.70
CA GLY A 11 7.80 -18.39 6.24
C GLY A 11 6.45 -18.45 5.51
N GLY A 12 5.37 -17.93 6.10
CA GLY A 12 4.05 -17.87 5.43
C GLY A 12 3.20 -19.14 5.55
N TRP A 13 3.64 -20.14 6.33
CA TRP A 13 2.94 -21.41 6.53
C TRP A 13 2.01 -21.33 7.74
N MET A 14 0.71 -21.21 7.51
CA MET A 14 -0.29 -21.12 8.57
C MET A 14 -0.85 -22.49 8.89
N ARG A 15 -0.72 -22.92 10.16
CA ARG A 15 -1.28 -24.21 10.61
C ARG A 15 -2.79 -24.24 10.37
N GLN A 16 -3.26 -25.33 9.75
CA GLN A 16 -4.69 -25.56 9.56
C GLN A 16 -5.30 -26.36 10.73
N LYS A 17 -6.62 -26.56 10.66
CA LYS A 17 -7.35 -27.43 11.60
C LYS A 17 -6.98 -28.90 11.40
N GLN A 18 -6.66 -29.32 10.18
CA GLN A 18 -6.20 -30.67 9.88
C GLN A 18 -4.79 -30.87 10.44
N LYS A 19 -4.58 -32.02 11.06
CA LYS A 19 -3.30 -32.39 11.67
C LYS A 19 -2.22 -32.43 10.58
N ASN A 20 -1.11 -31.76 10.82
CA ASN A 20 0.05 -31.68 9.92
C ASN A 20 -0.23 -31.03 8.54
N ASN A 21 -1.31 -30.25 8.40
CA ASN A 21 -1.55 -29.47 7.17
C ASN A 21 -1.36 -27.97 7.41
N PHE A 22 -0.98 -27.27 6.35
CA PHE A 22 -0.73 -25.84 6.32
C PHE A 22 -1.40 -25.18 5.12
N SER A 23 -1.82 -23.93 5.32
CA SER A 23 -2.12 -22.99 4.24
C SER A 23 -0.88 -22.14 4.01
N LEU A 24 -0.30 -22.24 2.82
CA LEU A 24 0.84 -21.45 2.39
C LEU A 24 0.35 -20.14 1.78
N ARG A 25 0.79 -19.03 2.34
CA ARG A 25 0.65 -17.71 1.70
C ARG A 25 1.81 -17.44 0.75
N VAL A 26 1.52 -16.90 -0.43
CA VAL A 26 2.51 -16.47 -1.42
C VAL A 26 2.84 -14.99 -1.27
N ARG A 27 4.08 -14.57 -1.54
CA ARG A 27 4.47 -13.15 -1.62
C ARG A 27 4.00 -12.58 -2.96
N VAL A 28 2.92 -11.79 -2.93
CA VAL A 28 2.40 -11.12 -4.12
C VAL A 28 2.40 -9.61 -3.92
N VAL A 29 3.45 -8.94 -4.40
CA VAL A 29 3.61 -7.50 -4.24
C VAL A 29 2.60 -6.76 -5.13
N GLY A 30 1.76 -5.94 -4.50
CA GLY A 30 0.74 -5.16 -5.20
C GLY A 30 -0.36 -5.98 -5.85
N GLY A 31 -0.50 -7.28 -5.53
CA GLY A 31 -1.41 -8.16 -6.26
C GLY A 31 -1.00 -8.43 -7.70
N ASN A 32 0.26 -8.16 -8.07
CA ASN A 32 0.76 -8.32 -9.42
C ASN A 32 1.45 -9.69 -9.57
N LEU A 33 0.93 -10.53 -10.47
CA LEU A 33 1.48 -11.85 -10.80
C LEU A 33 1.64 -11.97 -12.31
N THR A 34 2.75 -12.55 -12.74
CA THR A 34 2.93 -12.97 -14.12
C THR A 34 2.11 -14.22 -14.43
N ALA A 35 1.82 -14.46 -15.72
CA ALA A 35 1.17 -15.69 -16.16
C ALA A 35 1.97 -16.95 -15.76
N THR A 36 3.31 -16.88 -15.83
CA THR A 36 4.21 -17.96 -15.39
C THR A 36 4.05 -18.27 -13.90
N GLN A 37 4.03 -17.24 -13.06
CA GLN A 37 3.81 -17.41 -11.61
C GLN A 37 2.42 -17.99 -11.32
N LEU A 38 1.37 -17.53 -12.02
CA LEU A 38 0.02 -18.08 -11.89
C LEU A 38 -0.04 -19.58 -12.27
N ALA A 39 0.59 -19.95 -13.39
CA ALA A 39 0.67 -21.35 -13.82
C ALA A 39 1.40 -22.21 -12.80
N LYS A 40 2.51 -21.72 -12.24
CA LYS A 40 3.25 -22.47 -11.20
C LYS A 40 2.45 -22.60 -9.90
N ILE A 41 1.72 -21.57 -9.49
CA ILE A 41 0.82 -21.64 -8.33
C ILE A 41 -0.26 -22.70 -8.55
N ALA A 42 -0.84 -22.77 -9.75
CA ALA A 42 -1.84 -23.79 -10.09
C ALA A 42 -1.25 -25.21 -10.04
N GLU A 43 -0.07 -25.42 -10.63
CA GLU A 43 0.65 -26.70 -10.59
C GLU A 43 0.90 -27.16 -9.14
N VAL A 44 1.39 -26.27 -8.28
CA VAL A 44 1.66 -26.57 -6.88
C VAL A 44 0.37 -26.85 -6.10
N ALA A 45 -0.71 -26.10 -6.38
CA ALA A 45 -2.00 -26.33 -5.75
C ALA A 45 -2.61 -27.69 -6.13
N GLU A 46 -2.45 -28.13 -7.37
CA GLU A 46 -2.88 -29.45 -7.86
C GLU A 46 -2.07 -30.58 -7.22
N LYS A 47 -0.73 -30.43 -7.19
CA LYS A 47 0.18 -31.50 -6.76
C LYS A 47 0.27 -31.67 -5.24
N TYR A 48 0.29 -30.56 -4.50
CA TYR A 48 0.58 -30.55 -3.06
C TYR A 48 -0.58 -30.07 -2.20
N GLY A 49 -1.60 -29.44 -2.80
CA GLY A 49 -2.85 -29.04 -2.15
C GLY A 49 -4.02 -29.93 -2.56
N GLU A 50 -5.18 -29.32 -2.77
CA GLU A 50 -6.42 -29.99 -3.24
C GLU A 50 -6.92 -29.43 -4.58
N GLY A 51 -6.02 -28.90 -5.43
CA GLY A 51 -6.39 -28.40 -6.77
C GLY A 51 -7.07 -27.02 -6.78
N TYR A 52 -6.98 -26.25 -5.68
CA TYR A 52 -7.48 -24.88 -5.65
C TYR A 52 -6.63 -23.94 -4.81
N ALA A 53 -6.81 -22.65 -5.03
CA ALA A 53 -6.18 -21.58 -4.27
C ALA A 53 -7.21 -20.55 -3.77
N HIS A 54 -6.89 -19.86 -2.68
CA HIS A 54 -7.72 -18.81 -2.11
C HIS A 54 -7.09 -17.43 -2.36
N LEU A 55 -7.86 -16.50 -2.92
CA LEU A 55 -7.46 -15.10 -3.06
C LEU A 55 -7.84 -14.31 -1.82
N THR A 56 -6.85 -13.68 -1.21
CA THR A 56 -7.01 -12.99 0.08
C THR A 56 -7.38 -11.52 -0.11
N SER A 57 -7.95 -10.90 0.93
CA SER A 57 -8.21 -9.46 0.98
C SER A 57 -6.96 -8.59 0.86
N ARG A 58 -5.76 -9.18 1.04
CA ARG A 58 -4.47 -8.50 0.84
C ARG A 58 -3.84 -8.83 -0.51
N GLN A 59 -4.65 -9.14 -1.51
CA GLN A 59 -4.21 -9.36 -2.89
C GLN A 59 -3.12 -10.44 -3.02
N SER A 60 -3.09 -11.37 -2.08
CA SER A 60 -2.18 -12.52 -2.06
C SER A 60 -2.96 -13.79 -2.40
N VAL A 61 -2.24 -14.81 -2.87
CA VAL A 61 -2.75 -16.17 -3.06
C VAL A 61 -2.37 -17.04 -1.87
N GLU A 62 -3.27 -17.93 -1.45
CA GLU A 62 -3.03 -18.97 -0.45
C GLU A 62 -3.31 -20.36 -1.03
N ILE A 63 -2.40 -21.31 -0.80
CA ILE A 63 -2.53 -22.72 -1.20
C ILE A 63 -2.77 -23.55 0.08
N PRO A 64 -4.01 -24.00 0.33
CA PRO A 64 -4.34 -24.79 1.51
C PRO A 64 -3.93 -26.27 1.36
N PHE A 65 -4.00 -26.98 2.48
CA PHE A 65 -3.87 -28.45 2.59
C PHE A 65 -2.49 -29.03 2.31
N ILE A 66 -1.45 -28.20 2.30
CA ILE A 66 -0.10 -28.70 2.12
C ILE A 66 0.34 -29.44 3.36
N LYS A 67 0.75 -30.70 3.19
CA LYS A 67 1.27 -31.54 4.28
C LYS A 67 2.63 -31.04 4.76
N LEU A 68 2.89 -31.19 6.06
CA LEU A 68 4.14 -30.81 6.71
C LEU A 68 5.38 -31.41 6.03
N GLU A 69 5.31 -32.67 5.62
CA GLU A 69 6.39 -33.37 4.93
C GLU A 69 6.74 -32.80 3.55
N ASN A 70 5.79 -32.10 2.91
CA ASN A 70 5.94 -31.55 1.56
C ASN A 70 6.43 -30.09 1.55
N VAL A 71 6.70 -29.50 2.73
CA VAL A 71 7.01 -28.06 2.84
C VAL A 71 8.21 -27.65 1.99
N ASP A 72 9.30 -28.42 2.04
CA ASP A 72 10.53 -28.05 1.33
C ASP A 72 10.46 -28.35 -0.17
N ASP A 73 9.74 -29.40 -0.56
CA ASP A 73 9.43 -29.70 -1.97
C ASP A 73 8.59 -28.59 -2.60
N VAL A 74 7.59 -28.09 -1.89
CA VAL A 74 6.75 -26.98 -2.35
C VAL A 74 7.55 -25.70 -2.52
N LYS A 75 8.45 -25.36 -1.58
CA LYS A 75 9.31 -24.19 -1.73
C LYS A 75 10.15 -24.28 -3.00
N SER A 76 10.73 -25.46 -3.24
CA SER A 76 11.57 -25.72 -4.41
C SER A 76 10.77 -25.60 -5.70
N ALA A 77 9.57 -26.20 -5.75
CA ALA A 77 8.68 -26.12 -6.91
C ALA A 77 8.23 -24.68 -7.21
N LEU A 78 7.84 -23.92 -6.18
CA LEU A 78 7.44 -22.51 -6.36
C LEU A 78 8.58 -21.64 -6.88
N ALA A 79 9.81 -21.88 -6.40
CA ALA A 79 10.99 -21.13 -6.84
C ALA A 79 11.27 -21.27 -8.34
N GLU A 80 10.99 -22.44 -8.94
CA GLU A 80 11.12 -22.66 -10.39
C GLU A 80 10.23 -21.72 -11.22
N GLY A 81 9.08 -21.31 -10.68
CA GLY A 81 8.18 -20.35 -11.32
C GLY A 81 8.40 -18.89 -10.89
N GLY A 82 9.47 -18.61 -10.14
CA GLY A 82 9.71 -17.29 -9.55
C GLY A 82 8.66 -16.89 -8.52
N VAL A 83 8.09 -17.86 -7.80
CA VAL A 83 7.10 -17.64 -6.75
C VAL A 83 7.75 -17.85 -5.39
N GLU A 84 7.60 -16.86 -4.51
CA GLU A 84 8.18 -16.92 -3.17
C GLU A 84 7.07 -17.10 -2.11
N PRO A 85 7.32 -17.85 -1.02
CA PRO A 85 6.49 -17.80 0.16
C PRO A 85 6.38 -16.38 0.72
N GLY A 86 5.17 -16.00 1.12
CA GLY A 86 4.91 -14.78 1.86
C GLY A 86 5.32 -14.92 3.32
N VAL A 87 4.83 -14.00 4.16
CA VAL A 87 5.13 -14.04 5.59
C VAL A 87 3.91 -13.85 6.48
N CYS A 88 3.99 -14.41 7.67
CA CYS A 88 3.00 -14.26 8.73
C CYS A 88 3.64 -13.84 10.06
N GLY A 89 2.81 -13.51 11.05
CA GLY A 89 3.28 -13.11 12.37
C GLY A 89 3.63 -11.62 12.50
N PRO A 90 4.47 -11.26 13.49
CA PRO A 90 4.75 -9.89 13.90
C PRO A 90 5.90 -9.29 13.08
N ARG A 91 5.53 -8.66 11.96
CA ARG A 91 6.44 -8.05 10.96
C ARG A 91 5.67 -7.29 9.89
N VAL A 92 6.42 -6.62 9.03
CA VAL A 92 5.89 -6.04 7.79
C VAL A 92 5.34 -7.13 6.88
N ARG A 93 4.08 -6.97 6.47
CA ARG A 93 3.40 -7.86 5.51
C ARG A 93 3.67 -7.39 4.09
N THR A 94 3.49 -8.30 3.12
CA THR A 94 3.53 -7.97 1.70
C THR A 94 2.70 -6.72 1.38
N ILE A 95 3.30 -5.84 0.59
CA ILE A 95 2.73 -4.55 0.23
C ILE A 95 1.57 -4.76 -0.75
N THR A 96 0.46 -4.07 -0.51
CA THR A 96 -0.71 -4.09 -1.39
C THR A 96 -0.79 -2.81 -2.21
N ALA A 97 -1.29 -2.92 -3.44
CA ALA A 97 -1.34 -1.81 -4.39
C ALA A 97 -2.58 -1.90 -5.30
N CYS A 98 -3.14 -0.77 -5.73
CA CYS A 98 -4.03 -0.80 -6.90
C CYS A 98 -3.23 -0.83 -8.22
N GLN A 99 -3.90 -0.80 -9.37
CA GLN A 99 -3.21 -0.86 -10.68
C GLN A 99 -2.46 0.42 -11.10
N GLY A 100 -2.58 1.50 -10.33
CA GLY A 100 -1.85 2.75 -10.58
C GLY A 100 -2.09 3.39 -11.94
N GLU A 101 -1.21 4.33 -12.30
CA GLU A 101 -1.26 5.06 -13.57
C GLU A 101 -0.88 4.22 -14.79
N ALA A 102 -0.16 3.11 -14.58
CA ALA A 102 0.22 2.18 -15.66
C ALA A 102 -0.99 1.59 -16.40
N VAL A 103 -2.13 1.45 -15.71
CA VAL A 103 -3.36 0.85 -16.27
C VAL A 103 -4.57 1.76 -16.11
N CYS A 104 -4.71 2.43 -14.96
CA CYS A 104 -5.92 3.17 -14.64
C CYS A 104 -5.80 4.65 -15.08
N PRO A 105 -6.75 5.19 -15.86
CA PRO A 105 -6.72 6.60 -16.26
C PRO A 105 -6.83 7.58 -15.08
N SER A 106 -7.36 7.12 -13.94
CA SER A 106 -7.40 7.92 -12.72
C SER A 106 -6.08 7.93 -11.95
N GLY A 107 -5.16 6.99 -12.20
CA GLY A 107 -3.91 6.86 -11.45
C GLY A 107 -3.02 8.09 -11.58
N CYS A 108 -2.51 8.58 -10.45
CA CYS A 108 -1.63 9.74 -10.35
C CYS A 108 -0.16 9.35 -10.10
N ILE A 109 0.11 8.08 -9.82
CA ILE A 109 1.44 7.53 -9.59
C ILE A 109 1.48 6.08 -10.06
N ASP A 110 2.67 5.58 -10.38
CA ASP A 110 2.95 4.16 -10.51
C ASP A 110 2.95 3.50 -9.13
N THR A 111 1.83 2.87 -8.80
CA THR A 111 1.66 2.19 -7.51
C THR A 111 2.44 0.90 -7.42
N TYR A 112 2.75 0.24 -8.53
CA TYR A 112 3.51 -1.01 -8.52
C TYR A 112 4.99 -0.74 -8.25
N ALA A 113 5.55 0.31 -8.86
CA ALA A 113 6.91 0.75 -8.57
C ALA A 113 7.08 1.10 -7.09
N ILE A 114 6.16 1.89 -6.52
CA ILE A 114 6.19 2.24 -5.09
C ILE A 114 6.00 1.01 -4.21
N ALA A 115 5.07 0.12 -4.55
CA ALA A 115 4.85 -1.08 -3.76
C ALA A 115 6.07 -2.01 -3.74
N LYS A 116 6.77 -2.13 -4.88
CA LYS A 116 8.01 -2.91 -4.98
C LYS A 116 9.14 -2.29 -4.16
N GLU A 117 9.34 -0.97 -4.25
CA GLU A 117 10.33 -0.25 -3.46
C GLU A 117 10.11 -0.46 -1.95
N LEU A 118 8.86 -0.34 -1.48
CA LEU A 118 8.52 -0.60 -0.07
C LEU A 118 8.72 -2.07 0.32
N ASP A 119 8.45 -3.00 -0.58
CA ASP A 119 8.61 -4.43 -0.32
C ASP A 119 10.09 -4.79 -0.25
N ASP A 120 10.92 -4.32 -1.19
CA ASP A 120 12.38 -4.51 -1.18
C ASP A 120 13.02 -3.92 0.09
N ARG A 121 12.47 -2.80 0.58
CA ARG A 121 12.99 -2.11 1.76
C ARG A 121 12.55 -2.70 3.09
N TYR A 122 11.32 -3.19 3.19
CA TYR A 122 10.70 -3.49 4.47
C TYR A 122 10.14 -4.90 4.62
N PHE A 123 9.96 -5.65 3.53
CA PHE A 123 9.33 -6.96 3.59
C PHE A 123 9.99 -7.86 4.65
N ALA A 124 9.14 -8.55 5.41
CA ALA A 124 9.54 -9.46 6.47
C ALA A 124 10.32 -8.86 7.67
N ARG A 125 10.59 -7.54 7.71
CA ARG A 125 11.22 -6.87 8.86
C ARG A 125 10.46 -7.19 10.14
N GLU A 126 11.13 -7.82 11.10
CA GLU A 126 10.55 -8.18 12.39
C GLU A 126 10.16 -6.92 13.18
N LEU A 127 8.96 -6.94 13.75
CA LEU A 127 8.37 -5.83 14.50
C LEU A 127 7.58 -6.39 15.68
N PRO A 128 7.21 -5.58 16.69
CA PRO A 128 6.46 -6.05 17.85
C PRO A 128 5.07 -6.66 17.51
N HIS A 129 4.49 -6.27 16.37
CA HIS A 129 3.33 -6.91 15.76
C HIS A 129 3.30 -6.73 14.23
N LYS A 130 2.27 -7.27 13.56
CA LYS A 130 2.06 -7.08 12.11
C LYS A 130 1.93 -5.59 11.75
N PHE A 131 2.61 -5.20 10.69
CA PHE A 131 2.59 -3.85 10.10
C PHE A 131 2.27 -3.96 8.61
N LYS A 132 1.41 -3.08 8.09
CA LYS A 132 0.90 -3.15 6.72
C LYS A 132 1.06 -1.80 6.04
N PHE A 133 1.50 -1.85 4.79
CA PHE A 133 1.41 -0.74 3.86
C PHE A 133 0.28 -0.98 2.86
N GLY A 134 -0.36 0.10 2.41
CA GLY A 134 -1.26 0.07 1.27
C GLY A 134 -1.08 1.28 0.36
N VAL A 135 -0.87 1.03 -0.93
CA VAL A 135 -0.62 2.05 -1.95
C VAL A 135 -1.80 2.14 -2.94
N THR A 136 -2.41 3.32 -3.08
CA THR A 136 -3.43 3.57 -4.11
C THR A 136 -3.01 4.73 -4.99
N GLY A 137 -3.32 4.65 -6.28
CA GLY A 137 -2.81 5.61 -7.26
C GLY A 137 -3.53 6.95 -7.24
N CYS A 138 -4.73 7.02 -6.65
CA CYS A 138 -5.53 8.25 -6.64
C CYS A 138 -6.56 8.26 -5.50
N GLN A 139 -7.32 9.35 -5.43
CA GLN A 139 -8.34 9.61 -4.41
C GLN A 139 -9.56 8.68 -4.46
N ASN A 140 -9.78 7.93 -5.55
CA ASN A 140 -10.83 6.91 -5.59
C ASN A 140 -10.59 5.79 -4.56
N ASN A 141 -9.33 5.61 -4.14
CA ASN A 141 -8.95 4.74 -3.03
C ASN A 141 -9.46 3.30 -3.17
N CYS A 142 -9.18 2.67 -4.31
CA CYS A 142 -9.64 1.32 -4.62
C CYS A 142 -9.08 0.28 -3.64
N LEU A 143 -7.85 0.49 -3.14
CA LEU A 143 -7.21 -0.39 -2.16
C LEU A 143 -7.64 -0.12 -0.71
N LYS A 144 -8.26 1.02 -0.40
CA LYS A 144 -8.51 1.48 0.98
C LYS A 144 -7.21 1.72 1.75
N ALA A 145 -6.35 2.61 1.26
CA ALA A 145 -5.04 2.89 1.84
C ALA A 145 -5.08 3.14 3.36
N GLU A 146 -6.05 3.90 3.86
CA GLU A 146 -6.23 4.24 5.28
C GLU A 146 -6.62 3.06 6.17
N GLU A 147 -6.89 1.87 5.64
CA GLU A 147 -7.09 0.66 6.45
C GLU A 147 -5.76 0.05 6.95
N ASN A 148 -4.64 0.54 6.42
CA ASN A 148 -3.29 0.04 6.64
C ASN A 148 -2.56 0.88 7.69
N ASP A 149 -1.57 0.27 8.36
CA ASP A 149 -0.77 0.96 9.37
C ASP A 149 -0.09 2.21 8.77
N VAL A 150 0.35 2.12 7.50
CA VAL A 150 0.69 3.28 6.64
C VAL A 150 -0.04 3.15 5.30
N GLY A 151 -0.84 4.17 4.99
CA GLY A 151 -1.54 4.31 3.71
C GLY A 151 -0.89 5.39 2.85
N ILE A 152 -0.69 5.11 1.56
CA ILE A 152 -0.10 6.03 0.58
C ILE A 152 -1.10 6.21 -0.56
N LYS A 153 -1.48 7.46 -0.83
CA LYS A 153 -2.31 7.83 -1.98
C LYS A 153 -1.54 8.69 -2.96
N GLY A 154 -1.57 8.33 -4.23
CA GLY A 154 -1.16 9.20 -5.32
C GLY A 154 -2.03 10.44 -5.40
N ALA A 155 -1.39 11.56 -5.64
CA ALA A 155 -2.00 12.88 -5.68
C ALA A 155 -1.29 13.74 -6.72
N ILE A 156 -2.03 14.68 -7.32
CA ILE A 156 -1.47 15.70 -8.22
C ILE A 156 -1.82 17.06 -7.66
N LYS A 157 -0.79 17.81 -7.27
CA LYS A 157 -0.88 19.24 -6.94
C LYS A 157 -0.85 20.01 -8.24
N VAL A 158 -1.79 20.93 -8.41
CA VAL A 158 -1.98 21.64 -9.67
C VAL A 158 -1.84 23.14 -9.48
N LYS A 159 -1.33 23.83 -10.49
CA LYS A 159 -1.27 25.28 -10.54
C LYS A 159 -1.80 25.77 -11.89
N TRP A 160 -2.76 26.69 -11.85
CA TRP A 160 -3.39 27.22 -13.05
C TRP A 160 -2.47 28.20 -13.77
N LEU A 161 -2.37 28.06 -15.10
CA LEU A 161 -1.64 28.95 -15.99
C LEU A 161 -2.61 29.80 -16.81
N GLU A 162 -2.76 31.07 -16.45
CA GLU A 162 -3.66 31.98 -17.15
C GLU A 162 -3.27 32.17 -18.63
N SER A 163 -1.97 32.24 -18.93
CA SER A 163 -1.45 32.47 -20.28
C SER A 163 -1.79 31.35 -21.29
N ALA A 164 -1.96 30.12 -20.83
CA ALA A 164 -2.30 28.96 -21.66
C ALA A 164 -3.82 28.65 -21.65
N CYS A 165 -4.62 29.38 -20.87
CA CYS A 165 -6.01 29.08 -20.65
C CYS A 165 -6.93 29.77 -21.66
N ILE A 166 -7.74 28.97 -22.36
CA ILE A 166 -8.77 29.48 -23.30
C ILE A 166 -10.15 29.65 -22.66
N GLY A 167 -10.29 29.44 -21.35
CA GLY A 167 -11.56 29.63 -20.63
C GLY A 167 -12.68 28.64 -21.00
N CYS A 168 -12.36 27.46 -21.54
CA CYS A 168 -13.35 26.50 -22.06
C CYS A 168 -14.22 25.81 -20.99
N GLY A 169 -13.82 25.85 -19.72
CA GLY A 169 -14.58 25.29 -18.59
C GLY A 169 -14.58 23.77 -18.45
N VAL A 170 -13.78 23.04 -19.25
CA VAL A 170 -13.67 21.57 -19.14
C VAL A 170 -13.18 21.14 -17.75
N CYS A 171 -12.18 21.83 -17.20
CA CYS A 171 -11.65 21.56 -15.87
C CYS A 171 -12.68 21.78 -14.75
N ALA A 172 -13.55 22.78 -14.88
CA ALA A 172 -14.65 23.02 -13.95
C ALA A 172 -15.67 21.87 -13.97
N LYS A 173 -16.06 21.40 -15.17
CA LYS A 173 -16.95 20.23 -15.34
C LYS A 173 -16.32 18.94 -14.80
N ALA A 174 -15.01 18.79 -14.91
CA ALA A 174 -14.29 17.62 -14.42
C ALA A 174 -14.09 17.61 -12.89
N CYS A 175 -14.19 18.78 -12.24
CA CYS A 175 -13.95 18.93 -10.80
C CYS A 175 -15.12 18.38 -9.98
N ARG A 176 -14.87 17.32 -9.20
CA ARG A 176 -15.88 16.71 -8.30
C ARG A 176 -15.92 17.34 -6.91
N ARG A 177 -15.12 18.38 -6.68
CA ARG A 177 -14.98 19.05 -5.38
C ARG A 177 -15.47 20.48 -5.40
N ASN A 178 -16.00 20.96 -6.54
CA ASN A 178 -16.38 22.36 -6.74
C ASN A 178 -15.23 23.37 -6.50
N ALA A 179 -13.98 22.89 -6.50
CA ALA A 179 -12.79 23.73 -6.35
C ALA A 179 -12.53 24.65 -7.55
N ILE A 180 -13.20 24.44 -8.68
CA ILE A 180 -12.93 25.17 -9.93
C ILE A 180 -14.27 25.69 -10.47
N ARG A 181 -14.35 27.01 -10.67
CA ARG A 181 -15.45 27.69 -11.36
C ARG A 181 -14.91 28.58 -12.49
N ILE A 182 -15.77 28.92 -13.45
CA ILE A 182 -15.43 29.83 -14.54
C ILE A 182 -16.22 31.11 -14.38
N GLU A 183 -15.54 32.25 -14.32
CA GLU A 183 -16.13 33.58 -14.27
C GLU A 183 -15.46 34.46 -15.34
N ASN A 184 -16.24 35.09 -16.22
CA ASN A 184 -15.72 35.95 -17.29
C ASN A 184 -14.61 35.29 -18.15
N LYS A 185 -14.78 34.00 -18.50
CA LYS A 185 -13.79 33.16 -19.19
C LYS A 185 -12.47 32.92 -18.44
N LYS A 186 -12.38 33.31 -17.17
CA LYS A 186 -11.23 33.01 -16.30
C LYS A 186 -11.56 31.89 -15.33
N VAL A 187 -10.54 31.11 -14.98
CA VAL A 187 -10.65 30.09 -13.94
C VAL A 187 -10.54 30.75 -12.58
N ILE A 188 -11.45 30.44 -11.68
CA ILE A 188 -11.31 30.72 -10.25
C ILE A 188 -11.10 29.38 -9.56
N PHE A 189 -9.93 29.22 -8.93
CA PHE A 189 -9.51 27.99 -8.26
C PHE A 189 -9.43 28.19 -6.75
N ASP A 190 -10.20 27.40 -6.01
CA ASP A 190 -10.16 27.32 -4.55
C ASP A 190 -9.38 26.08 -4.12
N GLU A 191 -8.12 26.30 -3.76
CA GLU A 191 -7.21 25.25 -3.31
C GLU A 191 -7.72 24.49 -2.08
N SER A 192 -8.48 25.15 -1.20
CA SER A 192 -8.97 24.55 0.05
C SER A 192 -10.00 23.43 -0.19
N GLN A 193 -10.70 23.47 -1.32
CA GLN A 193 -11.66 22.44 -1.71
C GLN A 193 -11.01 21.33 -2.56
N CYS A 194 -9.82 21.58 -3.11
CA CYS A 194 -9.12 20.61 -3.94
C CYS A 194 -8.73 19.37 -3.14
N ASN A 195 -8.90 18.19 -3.73
CA ASN A 195 -8.48 16.92 -3.14
C ASN A 195 -7.31 16.27 -3.89
N PHE A 196 -6.61 17.00 -4.76
CA PHE A 196 -5.46 16.49 -5.51
C PHE A 196 -5.76 15.32 -6.45
N CYS A 197 -6.99 15.19 -6.95
CA CYS A 197 -7.35 14.12 -7.90
C CYS A 197 -6.79 14.31 -9.32
N GLY A 198 -6.23 15.48 -9.65
CA GLY A 198 -5.62 15.77 -10.94
C GLY A 198 -6.56 15.78 -12.15
N ARG A 199 -7.88 15.69 -11.95
CA ARG A 199 -8.85 15.65 -13.07
C ARG A 199 -8.81 16.90 -13.94
N CYS A 200 -8.60 18.07 -13.35
CA CYS A 200 -8.48 19.33 -14.08
C CYS A 200 -7.27 19.34 -15.02
N TYR A 201 -6.12 18.88 -14.54
CA TYR A 201 -4.91 18.67 -15.33
C TYR A 201 -5.16 17.68 -16.47
N LYS A 202 -5.59 16.46 -16.15
CA LYS A 202 -5.81 15.38 -17.15
C LYS A 202 -6.86 15.67 -18.22
N SER A 203 -7.78 16.60 -17.96
CA SER A 203 -8.86 16.96 -18.90
C SER A 203 -8.61 18.26 -19.64
N CYS A 204 -7.52 18.97 -19.35
CA CYS A 204 -7.25 20.26 -19.97
C CYS A 204 -6.81 20.06 -21.43
N PRO A 205 -7.50 20.65 -22.41
CA PRO A 205 -7.12 20.49 -23.82
C PRO A 205 -5.93 21.36 -24.24
N THR A 206 -5.51 22.30 -23.40
CA THR A 206 -4.44 23.26 -23.70
C THR A 206 -3.32 23.23 -22.66
N ASP A 207 -3.28 22.20 -21.81
CA ASP A 207 -2.28 22.04 -20.75
C ASP A 207 -2.11 23.27 -19.83
N ALA A 208 -3.21 23.99 -19.59
CA ALA A 208 -3.25 25.19 -18.75
C ALA A 208 -3.16 24.92 -17.23
N TRP A 209 -2.70 23.72 -16.85
CA TRP A 209 -2.45 23.32 -15.47
C TRP A 209 -1.07 22.71 -15.37
N GLU A 210 -0.17 23.34 -14.63
CA GLU A 210 1.06 22.68 -14.18
C GLU A 210 0.68 21.59 -13.16
N ALA A 211 1.40 20.47 -13.18
CA ALA A 211 1.11 19.32 -12.33
C ALA A 211 2.38 18.82 -11.64
N THR A 212 2.34 18.77 -10.31
CA THR A 212 3.34 18.09 -9.48
C THR A 212 2.71 16.82 -8.94
N HIS A 213 3.24 15.67 -9.38
CA HIS A 213 2.83 14.36 -8.87
C HIS A 213 3.47 14.12 -7.51
N GLY A 214 2.76 13.42 -6.62
CA GLY A 214 3.25 13.13 -5.29
C GLY A 214 2.27 12.31 -4.47
N TYR A 215 2.36 12.45 -3.15
CA TYR A 215 1.75 11.51 -2.21
C TYR A 215 1.00 12.22 -1.08
N ILE A 216 -0.11 11.61 -0.67
CA ILE A 216 -0.77 11.90 0.60
C ILE A 216 -0.61 10.65 1.46
N VAL A 217 -0.03 10.82 2.65
CA VAL A 217 0.27 9.71 3.55
C VAL A 217 -0.70 9.75 4.74
N SER A 218 -1.14 8.58 5.17
CA SER A 218 -2.01 8.38 6.34
C SER A 218 -1.43 7.32 7.27
N PHE A 219 -1.63 7.46 8.57
CA PHE A 219 -1.01 6.60 9.58
C PHE A 219 -2.02 6.03 10.57
N GLY A 220 -1.73 4.85 11.11
CA GLY A 220 -2.49 4.24 12.21
C GLY A 220 -3.77 3.53 11.77
N GLY A 221 -3.91 3.17 10.49
CA GLY A 221 -5.05 2.38 10.03
C GLY A 221 -5.04 0.96 10.59
N LEU A 222 -6.20 0.46 11.03
CA LEU A 222 -6.40 -0.96 11.30
C LEU A 222 -7.83 -1.39 11.05
N PHE A 223 -7.98 -2.51 10.36
CA PHE A 223 -9.26 -3.17 10.17
C PHE A 223 -9.13 -4.63 10.63
N GLY A 224 -9.89 -4.99 11.66
CA GLY A 224 -9.87 -6.27 12.39
C GLY A 224 -10.84 -6.22 13.57
N ASN A 225 -10.46 -6.78 14.73
CA ASN A 225 -11.27 -6.72 15.96
C ASN A 225 -11.59 -5.28 16.42
N SER A 226 -10.71 -4.34 16.08
CA SER A 226 -10.93 -2.91 16.22
C SER A 226 -10.75 -2.27 14.85
N ILE A 227 -11.49 -1.19 14.62
CA ILE A 227 -11.45 -0.44 13.36
C ILE A 227 -10.94 0.96 13.67
N ASN A 228 -9.92 1.39 12.94
CA ASN A 228 -9.43 2.77 12.93
C ASN A 228 -9.09 3.14 11.49
N LYS A 229 -9.59 4.29 11.04
CA LYS A 229 -9.20 4.87 9.76
C LYS A 229 -7.92 5.66 9.97
N GLY A 230 -6.89 5.40 9.17
CA GLY A 230 -5.64 6.14 9.23
C GLY A 230 -5.83 7.63 8.94
N GLU A 231 -4.98 8.45 9.56
CA GLU A 231 -5.08 9.92 9.52
C GLU A 231 -3.87 10.55 8.83
N THR A 232 -4.13 11.61 8.08
CA THR A 232 -3.08 12.45 7.47
C THR A 232 -2.68 13.54 8.46
N ILE A 233 -1.40 13.56 8.82
CA ILE A 233 -0.83 14.48 9.82
C ILE A 233 0.28 15.39 9.25
N ILE A 234 0.63 15.19 7.98
CA ILE A 234 1.61 15.98 7.23
C ILE A 234 1.02 16.44 5.89
N PRO A 235 1.55 17.52 5.29
CA PRO A 235 1.11 17.99 3.98
C PRO A 235 1.48 17.02 2.84
N PHE A 236 1.13 17.44 1.62
CA PHE A 236 1.48 16.76 0.38
C PHE A 236 3.00 16.54 0.26
N VAL A 237 3.41 15.34 -0.13
CA VAL A 237 4.82 14.94 -0.28
C VAL A 237 5.15 14.85 -1.77
N GLU A 238 6.03 15.71 -2.27
CA GLU A 238 6.33 15.79 -3.72
C GLU A 238 7.40 14.78 -4.15
N ASP A 239 8.28 14.38 -3.24
CA ASP A 239 9.45 13.57 -3.54
C ASP A 239 9.35 12.13 -3.02
N LYS A 240 9.85 11.18 -3.82
CA LYS A 240 9.83 9.74 -3.48
C LYS A 240 10.79 9.43 -2.32
N GLN A 241 11.98 10.03 -2.31
CA GLN A 241 12.96 9.78 -1.24
C GLN A 241 12.42 10.26 0.10
N LYS A 242 11.80 11.45 0.12
CA LYS A 242 11.11 11.98 1.29
C LYS A 242 9.96 11.08 1.77
N LEU A 243 9.17 10.53 0.86
CA LEU A 243 8.14 9.54 1.19
C LEU A 243 8.74 8.32 1.92
N LEU A 244 9.88 7.83 1.43
CA LEU A 244 10.56 6.67 2.00
C LEU A 244 11.11 6.99 3.40
N GLU A 245 11.69 8.17 3.63
CA GLU A 245 12.12 8.63 4.96
C GLU A 245 10.97 8.72 5.96
N ILE A 246 9.80 9.21 5.52
CA ILE A 246 8.58 9.25 6.33
C ILE A 246 8.13 7.83 6.72
N CYS A 247 8.24 6.87 5.80
CA CYS A 247 7.95 5.46 6.07
C CYS A 247 8.93 4.87 7.09
N ASP A 248 10.21 5.24 7.04
CA ASP A 248 11.20 4.82 8.06
C ASP A 248 10.86 5.37 9.42
N ALA A 249 10.50 6.65 9.50
CA ALA A 249 10.14 7.29 10.76
C ALA A 249 8.94 6.58 11.42
N ALA A 250 7.93 6.19 10.63
CA ALA A 250 6.78 5.45 11.11
C ALA A 250 7.15 4.03 11.59
N ILE A 251 7.93 3.28 10.82
CA ILE A 251 8.37 1.93 11.22
C ILE A 251 9.27 2.00 12.46
N SER A 252 10.24 2.91 12.48
CA SER A 252 11.18 3.03 13.59
C SER A 252 10.47 3.47 14.86
N PHE A 253 9.51 4.40 14.78
CA PHE A 253 8.64 4.72 15.91
C PHE A 253 7.94 3.46 16.46
N PHE A 254 7.36 2.65 15.57
CA PHE A 254 6.69 1.42 15.99
C PHE A 254 7.66 0.41 16.62
N ALA A 255 8.82 0.20 16.01
CA ALA A 255 9.83 -0.74 16.48
C ALA A 255 10.40 -0.37 17.85
N GLU A 256 10.64 0.92 18.08
CA GLU A 256 11.23 1.44 19.32
C GLU A 256 10.24 1.48 20.48
N ASN A 257 8.95 1.74 20.19
CA ASN A 257 8.00 2.11 21.24
C ASN A 257 6.93 1.05 21.52
N ALA A 258 6.67 0.11 20.61
CA ALA A 258 5.55 -0.82 20.77
C ALA A 258 5.85 -1.96 21.72
N ASN A 259 4.86 -2.29 22.55
CA ASN A 259 4.90 -3.49 23.37
C ASN A 259 4.70 -4.75 22.49
N PRO A 260 5.23 -5.92 22.87
CA PRO A 260 4.96 -7.17 22.16
C PRO A 260 3.45 -7.42 22.01
N GLY A 261 2.99 -7.65 20.78
CA GLY A 261 1.57 -7.87 20.49
C GLY A 261 0.75 -6.61 20.18
N GLU A 262 1.30 -5.42 20.42
CA GLU A 262 0.60 -4.15 20.25
C GLU A 262 0.55 -3.72 18.77
N ARG A 263 -0.61 -3.21 18.30
CA ARG A 263 -0.73 -2.64 16.95
C ARG A 263 -0.22 -1.21 16.91
N PHE A 264 0.30 -0.80 15.75
CA PHE A 264 0.86 0.54 15.52
C PHE A 264 -0.03 1.67 16.03
N LYS A 265 -1.33 1.62 15.72
CA LYS A 265 -2.29 2.60 16.25
C LYS A 265 -2.32 2.69 17.77
N PHE A 266 -2.35 1.55 18.47
CA PHE A 266 -2.39 1.54 19.93
C PHE A 266 -1.07 2.01 20.54
N THR A 267 0.04 1.76 19.85
CA THR A 267 1.33 2.39 20.19
C THR A 267 1.25 3.91 20.06
N ILE A 268 0.65 4.45 18.98
CA ILE A 268 0.44 5.90 18.82
C ILE A 268 -0.44 6.43 19.96
N ASP A 269 -1.58 5.80 20.25
CA ASP A 269 -2.50 6.24 21.31
C ASP A 269 -1.79 6.31 22.67
N ARG A 270 -1.00 5.27 23.00
CA ARG A 270 -0.34 5.13 24.30
C ARG A 270 0.83 6.07 24.48
N ILE A 271 1.65 6.24 23.44
CA ILE A 271 2.83 7.12 23.47
C ILE A 271 2.40 8.59 23.33
N GLY A 272 1.30 8.84 22.65
CA GLY A 272 0.74 10.18 22.42
C GLY A 272 0.81 10.56 20.94
N HIS A 273 -0.33 11.04 20.42
CA HIS A 273 -0.47 11.47 19.03
C HIS A 273 0.50 12.61 18.68
N ASP A 274 0.72 13.56 19.59
CA ASP A 274 1.62 14.70 19.36
C ASP A 274 3.08 14.25 19.22
N VAL A 275 3.50 13.27 20.02
CA VAL A 275 4.86 12.70 19.97
C VAL A 275 5.10 12.02 18.63
N PHE A 276 4.14 11.20 18.20
CA PHE A 276 4.19 10.56 16.89
C PHE A 276 4.17 11.60 15.76
N ALA A 277 3.27 12.59 15.84
CA ALA A 277 3.14 13.62 14.84
C ALA A 277 4.42 14.45 14.71
N GLN A 278 5.10 14.74 15.82
CA GLN A 278 6.38 15.44 15.78
C GLN A 278 7.44 14.62 15.06
N LYS A 279 7.60 13.33 15.37
CA LYS A 279 8.57 12.45 14.69
C LYS A 279 8.34 12.38 13.18
N ILE A 280 7.08 12.33 12.74
CA ILE A 280 6.74 12.32 11.30
C ILE A 280 6.99 13.70 10.67
N LYS A 281 6.68 14.80 11.36
CA LYS A 281 6.97 16.16 10.88
C LYS A 281 8.46 16.42 10.77
N ASP A 282 9.28 15.89 11.68
CA ASP A 282 10.74 16.00 11.63
C ASP A 282 11.28 15.30 10.38
N ALA A 283 10.78 14.10 10.07
CA ALA A 283 11.12 13.39 8.83
C ALA A 283 10.61 14.10 7.57
N TYR A 284 9.45 14.76 7.64
CA TYR A 284 8.92 15.55 6.54
C TYR A 284 9.77 16.81 6.29
N ASN A 285 10.23 17.48 7.35
CA ASN A 285 10.98 18.74 7.28
C ASN A 285 12.51 18.55 7.18
N SER A 286 13.02 17.33 7.31
CA SER A 286 14.45 17.07 7.16
C SER A 286 14.93 17.48 5.77
N ALA A 287 16.16 17.99 5.68
CA ALA A 287 16.78 18.24 4.38
C ALA A 287 16.86 16.91 3.59
N PRO A 288 16.66 16.95 2.26
CA PRO A 288 16.89 15.79 1.40
C PRO A 288 18.37 15.37 1.36
#